data_AF-A0A8S0RXK6-F1
#
_entry.id   AF-A0A8S0RXK6-F1
#
_cell.length_a   1.000
_cell.length_b   1.000
_cell.length_c   1.000
_cell.angle_alpha   90.00
_cell.angle_beta   90.00
_cell.angle_gamma   90.00
#
_symmetry.space_group_name_H-M   'P 1'
#
loop_
_entity.id
_entity.type
_entity.pdbx_description
1 polymer ?
#
loop_
_entity_poly.entity_id
_entity_poly.type
_entity_poly.pdbx_seq_one_letter_code
_entity_poly.pdbx_strand_id
1 'polypeptide(L)'
;MMLRIKRVPTVVSNFQKEAAEEDSLYAGGCGRNCFRSCCLPGAKLPMYTFKTVNKIQHEKKSVGSENKEPPFAFLDSLPLGEWEDRMQRGLFRYDVTACETKVIPSQYGFIAQLNEGRHIKKRPTEYRFFPNAPIDVENSPSVVAINVSPIEYGHVLLIPRILECLPQRIDHDSFLLALYMAAEAGNPYFRLGYNSLGAFATINHLHFQAYYLAVQFPIEKAPTRKINTTNGGVKICDVLNYPVRGLVFEGGHTLEEL
;
A
#
# COMPACT_ATOMS: atom_id res chain seq x y z
N MET A 1 -18.38 27.45 -9.79
CA MET A 1 -18.38 27.01 -8.38
C MET A 1 -16.92 26.84 -7.95
N MET A 2 -16.42 27.64 -7.01
CA MET A 2 -14.99 27.64 -6.63
C MET A 2 -14.77 26.64 -5.49
N LEU A 3 -14.05 25.54 -5.76
CA LEU A 3 -13.66 24.55 -4.75
C LEU A 3 -12.74 25.23 -3.71
N ARG A 4 -13.24 25.46 -2.49
CA ARG A 4 -12.42 25.89 -1.35
C ARG A 4 -11.89 24.66 -0.64
N ILE A 5 -10.62 24.33 -0.88
CA ILE A 5 -9.91 23.28 -0.13
C ILE A 5 -9.47 23.90 1.21
N LYS A 6 -10.14 23.52 2.30
CA LYS A 6 -9.72 23.91 3.65
C LYS A 6 -8.44 23.14 4.01
N ARG A 7 -7.37 23.85 4.35
CA ARG A 7 -6.13 23.23 4.85
C ARG A 7 -6.43 22.64 6.23
N VAL A 8 -6.44 21.31 6.32
CA VAL A 8 -6.56 20.57 7.58
C VAL A 8 -5.16 20.06 7.95
N PRO A 9 -4.75 20.12 9.22
CA PRO A 9 -3.49 19.52 9.62
C PRO A 9 -3.38 18.05 9.20
N THR A 10 -2.21 17.65 8.72
CA THR A 10 -1.94 16.24 8.47
C THR A 10 -1.73 15.53 9.80
N VAL A 11 -2.38 14.38 9.96
CA VAL A 11 -2.36 13.59 11.20
C VAL A 11 -1.89 12.18 10.89
N VAL A 12 -0.74 11.80 11.46
CA VAL A 12 -0.40 10.38 11.66
C VAL A 12 -1.31 9.87 12.78
N SER A 13 -2.16 8.89 12.50
CA SER A 13 -2.97 8.24 13.54
C SER A 13 -2.62 6.76 13.64
N ASN A 14 -1.98 6.38 14.75
CA ASN A 14 -1.81 4.98 15.16
C ASN A 14 -2.73 4.62 16.34
N PHE A 15 -3.68 5.50 16.67
CA PHE A 15 -4.50 5.31 17.86
C PHE A 15 -5.42 4.10 17.70
N GLN A 16 -5.24 3.14 18.61
CA GLN A 16 -6.14 2.02 18.74
C GLN A 16 -7.06 2.22 19.93
N LYS A 17 -8.37 2.26 19.70
CA LYS A 17 -9.36 2.25 20.79
C LYS A 17 -9.06 1.02 21.67
N GLU A 18 -8.86 1.22 22.96
CA GLU A 18 -8.75 0.15 23.94
C GLU A 18 -10.04 -0.67 23.84
N ALA A 19 -9.92 -1.93 23.40
CA ALA A 19 -10.93 -2.91 23.75
C ALA A 19 -10.80 -3.09 25.25
N ALA A 20 -11.92 -3.03 25.97
CA ALA A 20 -11.97 -3.08 27.42
C ALA A 20 -10.93 -4.05 27.99
N GLU A 21 -10.17 -3.55 28.97
CA GLU A 21 -9.13 -4.28 29.69
C GLU A 21 -9.67 -5.60 30.23
N GLU A 22 -9.34 -6.71 29.56
CA GLU A 22 -9.24 -8.01 30.23
C GLU A 22 -7.98 -8.72 29.71
N ASP A 23 -7.03 -8.85 30.63
CA ASP A 23 -5.87 -9.74 30.65
C ASP A 23 -4.97 -9.82 29.41
N SER A 24 -3.95 -8.98 29.41
CA SER A 24 -2.63 -9.44 28.94
C SER A 24 -1.51 -8.84 29.80
N LEU A 25 -1.18 -9.53 30.89
CA LEU A 25 0.00 -9.30 31.76
C LEU A 25 1.36 -9.53 31.06
N TYR A 26 1.40 -9.61 29.72
CA TYR A 26 2.58 -9.96 28.92
C TYR A 26 2.86 -9.00 27.76
N ALA A 27 2.82 -7.69 27.99
CA ALA A 27 3.35 -6.74 27.00
C ALA A 27 4.10 -5.57 27.67
N GLY A 28 5.36 -5.81 28.03
CA GLY A 28 6.32 -4.78 28.45
C GLY A 28 6.77 -3.88 27.29
N GLY A 29 5.82 -3.16 26.67
CA GLY A 29 6.08 -2.13 25.66
C GLY A 29 5.31 -0.85 25.98
N CYS A 30 5.72 0.27 25.40
CA CYS A 30 5.15 1.63 25.55
C CYS A 30 3.69 1.82 25.07
N GLY A 31 2.92 0.74 24.94
CA GLY A 31 1.54 0.74 24.46
C GLY A 31 1.39 0.95 22.95
N ARG A 32 0.15 0.79 22.46
CA ARG A 32 -0.23 0.85 21.02
C ARG A 32 -0.14 2.25 20.39
N ASN A 33 0.28 3.27 21.14
CA ASN A 33 0.18 4.68 20.76
C ASN A 33 1.54 5.37 20.50
N CYS A 34 2.66 4.66 20.61
CA CYS A 34 3.97 5.29 20.65
C CYS A 34 4.81 5.09 19.38
N PHE A 35 4.40 5.70 18.25
CA PHE A 35 5.14 5.57 17.00
C PHE A 35 6.55 6.21 17.05
N ARG A 36 6.75 7.27 17.85
CA ARG A 36 7.95 8.12 17.76
C ARG A 36 9.07 7.86 18.76
N SER A 37 8.81 7.61 20.04
CA SER A 37 9.90 7.45 21.03
C SER A 37 10.22 6.00 21.37
N CYS A 38 9.42 5.05 20.87
CA CYS A 38 9.50 3.64 21.23
C CYS A 38 9.38 2.68 20.05
N CYS A 39 8.51 2.96 19.06
CA CYS A 39 8.36 2.07 17.89
C CYS A 39 9.30 2.38 16.72
N LEU A 40 10.03 3.50 16.75
CA LEU A 40 10.98 3.87 15.70
C LEU A 40 12.44 4.04 16.21
N PRO A 41 12.73 4.79 17.29
CA PRO A 41 14.09 4.93 17.79
C PRO A 41 14.47 3.66 18.54
N GLY A 42 15.50 2.96 18.07
CA GLY A 42 15.95 1.69 18.65
C GLY A 42 15.05 0.49 18.33
N ALA A 43 13.93 0.68 17.64
CA ALA A 43 13.16 -0.44 17.10
C ALA A 43 14.00 -1.12 16.02
N LYS A 44 14.22 -2.43 16.17
CA LYS A 44 14.67 -3.29 15.07
C LYS A 44 13.50 -3.50 14.10
N LEU A 45 12.96 -2.40 13.57
CA LEU A 45 12.11 -2.51 12.40
C LEU A 45 13.00 -3.06 11.30
N PRO A 46 12.58 -4.14 10.64
CA PRO A 46 13.32 -4.60 9.50
C PRO A 46 13.25 -3.52 8.42
N MET A 47 14.31 -2.73 8.32
CA MET A 47 14.45 -1.71 7.29
C MET A 47 14.96 -2.41 6.05
N TYR A 48 14.10 -2.51 5.05
CA TYR A 48 14.46 -3.12 3.78
C TYR A 48 14.75 -2.02 2.78
N THR A 49 15.99 -1.95 2.34
CA THR A 49 16.45 -1.02 1.33
C THR A 49 16.36 -1.69 -0.02
N PHE A 50 15.71 -1.02 -0.97
CA PHE A 50 15.76 -1.43 -2.37
C PHE A 50 17.15 -1.14 -2.91
N LYS A 51 17.76 -2.11 -3.60
CA LYS A 51 19.01 -1.87 -4.31
C LYS A 51 18.68 -1.02 -5.54
N THR A 52 19.13 0.22 -5.57
CA THR A 52 19.12 1.02 -6.79
C THR A 52 19.93 0.27 -7.85
N VAL A 53 19.29 -0.19 -8.92
CA VAL A 53 19.99 -0.80 -10.05
C VAL A 53 20.69 0.32 -10.80
N ASN A 54 21.91 0.65 -10.36
CA ASN A 54 22.77 1.57 -11.09
C ASN A 54 22.99 1.03 -12.51
N LYS A 55 22.80 1.93 -13.49
CA LYS A 55 22.96 1.74 -14.94
C LYS A 55 23.93 0.59 -15.28
N ILE A 56 23.43 -0.40 -16.01
CA ILE A 56 24.24 -1.44 -16.64
C ILE A 56 25.33 -0.75 -17.48
N GLN A 57 26.56 -0.74 -16.99
CA GLN A 57 27.72 -0.56 -17.84
C GLN A 57 27.87 -1.84 -18.64
N HIS A 58 27.89 -1.70 -19.97
CA HIS A 58 28.20 -2.76 -20.91
C HIS A 58 29.58 -3.35 -20.59
N GLU A 59 29.63 -4.46 -19.86
CA GLU A 59 30.78 -5.36 -19.90
C GLU A 59 30.39 -6.70 -20.52
N LYS A 60 31.24 -7.13 -21.44
CA LYS A 60 31.02 -8.21 -22.39
C LYS A 60 30.77 -9.53 -21.68
N LYS A 61 29.75 -10.25 -22.18
CA LYS A 61 29.45 -11.66 -21.88
C LYS A 61 30.71 -12.52 -21.86
N SER A 62 30.93 -13.24 -20.76
CA SER A 62 31.47 -14.60 -20.81
C SER A 62 30.38 -15.57 -20.33
N VAL A 63 30.27 -16.67 -21.06
CA VAL A 63 29.22 -17.69 -20.96
C VAL A 63 29.48 -18.56 -19.74
N GLY A 64 28.50 -18.62 -18.84
CA GLY A 64 28.42 -19.58 -17.73
C GLY A 64 26.97 -19.77 -17.36
N SER A 65 26.39 -20.90 -17.75
CA SER A 65 25.03 -21.33 -17.40
C SER A 65 24.98 -21.68 -15.92
N GLU A 66 24.64 -20.70 -15.08
CA GLU A 66 24.19 -20.97 -13.71
C GLU A 66 22.67 -20.85 -13.68
N ASN A 67 21.99 -21.97 -13.38
CA ASN A 67 20.60 -21.97 -12.92
C ASN A 67 20.53 -21.21 -11.60
N LYS A 68 20.49 -19.88 -11.67
CA LYS A 68 20.19 -19.05 -10.51
C LYS A 68 18.68 -19.15 -10.32
N GLU A 69 18.29 -19.76 -9.21
CA GLU A 69 16.93 -19.65 -8.69
C GLU A 69 16.47 -18.19 -8.80
N PRO A 70 15.20 -17.93 -9.19
CA PRO A 70 14.71 -16.57 -9.30
C PRO A 70 14.99 -15.86 -7.97
N PRO A 71 15.48 -14.60 -7.99
CA PRO A 71 15.81 -13.87 -6.79
C PRO A 71 14.61 -13.93 -5.85
N PHE A 72 14.86 -14.40 -4.63
CA PHE A 72 13.87 -14.53 -3.57
C PHE A 72 12.96 -13.29 -3.56
N ALA A 73 11.66 -13.48 -3.87
CA ALA A 73 10.69 -12.40 -3.93
C ALA A 73 10.47 -11.87 -2.51
N PHE A 74 11.35 -10.96 -2.12
CA PHE A 74 11.54 -10.52 -0.75
C PHE A 74 10.26 -9.86 -0.19
N LEU A 75 9.55 -9.11 -1.02
CA LEU A 75 8.26 -8.49 -0.66
C LEU A 75 7.08 -9.46 -0.68
N ASP A 76 7.16 -10.59 -1.38
CA ASP A 76 6.11 -11.60 -1.36
C ASP A 76 6.19 -12.46 -0.09
N SER A 77 7.39 -12.85 0.34
CA SER A 77 7.55 -13.80 1.44
C SER A 77 7.46 -13.17 2.83
N LEU A 78 8.12 -12.03 3.05
CA LEU A 78 8.26 -11.50 4.41
C LEU A 78 7.03 -10.72 4.88
N PRO A 79 6.52 -9.69 4.17
CA PRO A 79 5.27 -9.04 4.56
C PRO A 79 4.10 -10.01 4.70
N LEU A 80 3.99 -11.03 3.85
CA LEU A 80 2.96 -12.07 3.97
C LEU A 80 3.18 -12.95 5.19
N GLY A 81 4.39 -13.48 5.40
CA GLY A 81 4.67 -14.32 6.58
C GLY A 81 4.43 -13.58 7.89
N GLU A 82 4.81 -12.31 7.96
CA GLU A 82 4.48 -11.46 9.12
C GLU A 82 2.97 -11.26 9.23
N TRP A 83 2.26 -10.97 8.13
CA TRP A 83 0.80 -10.82 8.13
C TRP A 83 0.07 -12.09 8.63
N GLU A 84 0.50 -13.27 8.17
CA GLU A 84 -0.02 -14.58 8.59
C GLU A 84 0.25 -14.85 10.08
N ASP A 85 1.46 -14.56 10.59
CA ASP A 85 1.77 -14.64 12.03
C ASP A 85 0.79 -13.79 12.84
N ARG A 86 0.56 -12.54 12.42
CA ARG A 86 -0.37 -11.63 13.13
C ARG A 86 -1.81 -12.13 13.05
N MET A 87 -2.17 -12.86 11.99
CA MET A 87 -3.49 -13.47 11.83
C MET A 87 -3.68 -14.63 12.79
N GLN A 88 -2.71 -15.55 12.83
CA GLN A 88 -2.73 -16.69 13.75
C GLN A 88 -2.78 -16.25 15.21
N ARG A 89 -2.17 -15.10 15.52
CA ARG A 89 -2.20 -14.48 16.85
C ARG A 89 -3.46 -13.67 17.16
N GLY A 90 -4.44 -13.59 16.24
CA GLY A 90 -5.71 -12.90 16.46
C GLY A 90 -5.60 -11.37 16.58
N LEU A 91 -4.58 -10.76 15.96
CA LEU A 91 -4.31 -9.32 16.10
C LEU A 91 -5.13 -8.44 15.13
N PHE A 92 -5.89 -9.04 14.23
CA PHE A 92 -6.81 -8.33 13.33
C PHE A 92 -8.18 -8.09 13.98
N ARG A 93 -8.88 -7.05 13.53
CA ARG A 93 -10.22 -6.76 14.06
C ARG A 93 -11.26 -7.79 13.65
N TYR A 94 -11.06 -8.47 12.53
CA TYR A 94 -11.94 -9.47 11.97
C TYR A 94 -11.13 -10.37 11.05
N ASP A 95 -11.66 -11.56 10.77
CA ASP A 95 -11.08 -12.47 9.81
C ASP A 95 -11.54 -12.12 8.40
N VAL A 96 -10.62 -11.65 7.56
CA VAL A 96 -10.92 -11.29 6.16
C VAL A 96 -10.93 -12.52 5.25
N THR A 97 -10.22 -13.60 5.59
CA THR A 97 -10.17 -14.80 4.74
C THR A 97 -11.43 -15.65 4.88
N ALA A 98 -12.18 -15.46 5.96
CA ALA A 98 -13.53 -16.01 6.13
C ALA A 98 -14.62 -15.25 5.34
N CYS A 99 -14.31 -14.11 4.70
CA CYS A 99 -15.31 -13.33 3.98
C CYS A 99 -15.74 -14.02 2.68
N GLU A 100 -17.05 -14.16 2.47
CA GLU A 100 -17.58 -14.71 1.22
C GLU A 100 -17.27 -13.77 0.06
N THR A 101 -16.62 -14.31 -0.97
CA THR A 101 -16.30 -13.60 -2.21
C THR A 101 -16.99 -14.28 -3.38
N LYS A 102 -17.70 -13.50 -4.19
CA LYS A 102 -18.41 -13.97 -5.37
C LYS A 102 -18.05 -13.15 -6.60
N VAL A 103 -17.75 -13.84 -7.69
CA VAL A 103 -17.65 -13.23 -9.02
C VAL A 103 -19.05 -13.17 -9.62
N ILE A 104 -19.54 -11.95 -9.88
CA ILE A 104 -20.84 -11.69 -10.46
C ILE A 104 -20.81 -12.01 -11.96
N PRO A 105 -21.66 -12.93 -12.46
CA PRO A 105 -21.72 -13.27 -13.88
C PRO A 105 -22.02 -12.03 -14.74
N SER A 106 -21.04 -11.63 -15.55
CA SER A 106 -21.09 -10.47 -16.44
C SER A 106 -19.87 -10.46 -17.37
N GLN A 107 -19.86 -9.60 -18.38
CA GLN A 107 -18.72 -9.47 -19.31
C GLN A 107 -17.37 -9.17 -18.60
N TYR A 108 -17.40 -8.47 -17.47
CA TYR A 108 -16.19 -8.10 -16.71
C TYR A 108 -15.97 -8.97 -15.46
N GLY A 109 -17.00 -9.65 -14.96
CA GLY A 109 -16.91 -10.48 -13.77
C GLY A 109 -16.61 -9.68 -12.51
N PHE A 110 -17.50 -8.76 -12.12
CA PHE A 110 -17.34 -7.94 -10.91
C PHE A 110 -17.18 -8.81 -9.66
N ILE A 111 -16.23 -8.44 -8.80
CA ILE A 111 -15.94 -9.18 -7.57
C ILE A 111 -16.69 -8.48 -6.44
N ALA A 112 -17.59 -9.20 -5.79
CA ALA A 112 -18.30 -8.75 -4.61
C ALA A 112 -17.82 -9.56 -3.40
N GLN A 113 -17.45 -8.86 -2.33
CA GLN A 113 -17.07 -9.46 -1.07
C GLN A 113 -17.93 -8.86 0.04
N LEU A 114 -18.57 -9.72 0.83
CA LEU A 114 -19.32 -9.29 2.00
C LEU A 114 -18.40 -9.35 3.22
N ASN A 115 -17.97 -8.18 3.69
CA ASN A 115 -17.11 -8.06 4.86
C ASN A 115 -17.86 -7.34 6.00
N GLU A 116 -18.70 -8.08 6.71
CA GLU A 116 -19.51 -7.56 7.83
C GLU A 116 -18.62 -7.06 8.97
N GLY A 117 -17.54 -7.79 9.27
CA GLY A 117 -16.56 -7.41 10.28
C GLY A 117 -15.97 -6.03 10.02
N ARG A 118 -15.65 -5.72 8.76
CA ARG A 118 -15.17 -4.40 8.34
C ARG A 118 -16.22 -3.32 8.50
N HIS A 119 -17.49 -3.62 8.20
CA HIS A 119 -18.57 -2.64 8.34
C HIS A 119 -18.84 -2.32 9.82
N ILE A 120 -19.02 -3.34 10.65
CA ILE A 120 -19.40 -3.22 12.06
C ILE A 120 -18.23 -2.68 12.90
N LYS A 121 -16.99 -3.11 12.60
CA LYS A 121 -15.78 -2.70 13.33
C LYS A 121 -15.04 -1.55 12.65
N LYS A 122 -15.68 -0.87 11.68
CA LYS A 122 -15.17 0.36 11.09
C LYS A 122 -15.12 1.43 12.18
N ARG A 123 -13.92 1.93 12.48
CA ARG A 123 -13.77 3.04 13.41
C ARG A 123 -14.15 4.35 12.73
N PRO A 124 -14.78 5.30 13.44
CA PRO A 124 -14.81 6.68 12.99
C PRO A 124 -13.38 7.21 12.88
N THR A 125 -13.12 8.06 11.89
CA THR A 125 -11.82 8.73 11.77
C THR A 125 -11.63 9.69 12.94
N GLU A 126 -10.64 9.42 13.80
CA GLU A 126 -10.24 10.34 14.86
C GLU A 126 -9.05 11.20 14.37
N TYR A 127 -9.22 12.51 14.46
CA TYR A 127 -8.17 13.48 14.14
C TYR A 127 -7.54 13.98 15.44
N ARG A 128 -6.30 13.57 15.73
CA ARG A 128 -5.50 14.15 16.82
C ARG A 128 -4.38 15.00 16.22
N PHE A 129 -4.43 16.31 16.46
CA PHE A 129 -3.39 17.23 16.03
C PHE A 129 -2.33 17.37 17.12
N PHE A 130 -1.06 17.16 16.77
CA PHE A 130 0.06 17.41 17.68
C PHE A 130 0.78 18.69 17.23
N PRO A 131 0.68 19.79 17.99
CA PRO A 131 1.21 21.09 17.57
C PRO A 131 2.75 21.13 17.49
N ASN A 132 3.44 20.36 18.33
CA ASN A 132 4.92 20.37 18.46
C ASN A 132 5.49 18.95 18.42
N ALA A 133 5.24 18.20 17.35
CA ALA A 133 5.84 16.88 17.19
C ALA A 133 7.28 17.04 16.67
N PRO A 134 8.34 16.55 17.36
CA PRO A 134 9.72 16.70 16.91
C PRO A 134 9.91 15.96 15.57
N ILE A 135 10.25 16.70 14.52
CA ILE A 135 10.45 16.14 13.17
C ILE A 135 11.96 15.94 12.98
N ASP A 136 12.40 14.69 12.87
CA ASP A 136 13.70 14.38 12.29
C ASP A 136 13.53 14.31 10.77
N VAL A 137 13.57 15.48 10.13
CA VAL A 137 13.24 15.69 8.70
C VAL A 137 14.29 15.03 7.80
N GLU A 138 15.55 14.95 8.25
CA GLU A 138 16.66 14.57 7.37
C GLU A 138 16.73 13.05 7.09
N ASN A 139 16.06 12.20 7.89
CA ASN A 139 16.13 10.74 7.75
C ASN A 139 14.78 10.01 7.95
N SER A 140 13.66 10.63 7.58
CA SER A 140 12.33 10.04 7.75
C SER A 140 12.15 8.75 6.94
N PRO A 141 12.00 7.57 7.57
CA PRO A 141 11.93 6.30 6.85
C PRO A 141 10.59 6.13 6.14
N SER A 142 10.59 5.35 5.07
CA SER A 142 9.36 4.80 4.49
C SER A 142 9.09 3.43 5.10
N VAL A 143 7.84 3.14 5.45
CA VAL A 143 7.47 1.94 6.22
C VAL A 143 6.37 1.16 5.51
N VAL A 144 6.48 -0.17 5.53
CA VAL A 144 5.37 -1.07 5.23
C VAL A 144 4.74 -1.52 6.56
N ALA A 145 3.47 -1.17 6.78
CA ALA A 145 2.74 -1.49 8.00
C ALA A 145 1.59 -2.46 7.72
N ILE A 146 1.39 -3.46 8.58
CA ILE A 146 0.25 -4.37 8.47
C ILE A 146 -1.05 -3.63 8.83
N ASN A 147 -2.05 -3.70 7.95
CA ASN A 147 -3.33 -3.08 8.21
C ASN A 147 -4.19 -3.98 9.10
N VAL A 148 -4.39 -3.57 10.36
CA VAL A 148 -5.24 -4.30 11.33
C VAL A 148 -6.73 -4.39 10.95
N SER A 149 -7.15 -3.72 9.89
CA SER A 149 -8.49 -3.80 9.28
C SER A 149 -8.37 -4.14 7.80
N PRO A 150 -7.97 -5.38 7.49
CA PRO A 150 -7.62 -5.80 6.15
C PRO A 150 -8.84 -5.75 5.23
N ILE A 151 -8.64 -5.34 3.97
CA ILE A 151 -9.67 -5.43 2.93
C ILE A 151 -9.58 -6.78 2.24
N GLU A 152 -8.38 -7.34 2.18
CA GLU A 152 -8.10 -8.63 1.57
C GLU A 152 -6.86 -9.25 2.24
N TYR A 153 -6.57 -10.51 1.93
CA TYR A 153 -5.35 -11.21 2.29
C TYR A 153 -4.07 -10.38 2.02
N GLY A 154 -3.16 -10.39 2.99
CA GLY A 154 -1.89 -9.66 2.90
C GLY A 154 -2.01 -8.14 2.93
N HIS A 155 -3.12 -7.57 3.42
CA HIS A 155 -3.31 -6.12 3.41
C HIS A 155 -2.30 -5.36 4.27
N VAL A 156 -1.43 -4.60 3.61
CA VAL A 156 -0.43 -3.71 4.17
C VAL A 156 -0.61 -2.27 3.68
N LEU A 157 0.08 -1.33 4.33
CA LEU A 157 0.13 0.08 4.01
C LEU A 157 1.58 0.45 3.70
N LEU A 158 1.85 1.00 2.52
CA LEU A 158 3.12 1.67 2.24
C LEU A 158 2.99 3.14 2.66
N ILE A 159 3.83 3.57 3.59
CA ILE A 159 3.78 4.90 4.21
C ILE A 159 5.12 5.61 3.93
N PRO A 160 5.17 6.49 2.91
CA PRO A 160 6.38 7.25 2.59
C PRO A 160 6.72 8.23 3.71
N ARG A 161 8.00 8.31 4.07
CA ARG A 161 8.57 9.34 4.96
C ARG A 161 7.68 9.64 6.17
N ILE A 162 7.38 8.61 6.96
CA ILE A 162 6.33 8.63 7.98
C ILE A 162 6.47 9.71 9.07
N LEU A 163 7.70 10.20 9.33
CA LEU A 163 7.94 11.25 10.31
C LEU A 163 7.64 12.65 9.79
N GLU A 164 7.61 12.84 8.47
CA GLU A 164 7.35 14.14 7.82
C GLU A 164 5.87 14.54 7.81
N CYS A 165 4.96 13.62 8.16
CA CYS A 165 3.51 13.89 8.20
C CYS A 165 2.99 14.43 6.86
N LEU A 166 3.37 13.78 5.76
CA LEU A 166 2.98 14.18 4.41
C LEU A 166 1.45 14.07 4.24
N PRO A 167 0.78 15.08 3.65
CA PRO A 167 -0.66 14.99 3.39
C PRO A 167 -0.97 13.84 2.42
N GLN A 168 -2.20 13.32 2.43
CA GLN A 168 -2.70 12.33 1.47
C GLN A 168 -2.84 12.96 0.07
N ARG A 169 -1.68 13.22 -0.54
CA ARG A 169 -1.45 13.79 -1.86
C ARG A 169 -0.18 13.17 -2.40
N ILE A 170 -0.31 12.47 -3.53
CA ILE A 170 0.82 11.90 -4.25
C ILE A 170 1.70 13.03 -4.83
N ASP A 171 3.01 12.84 -4.72
CA ASP A 171 4.08 13.53 -5.46
C ASP A 171 4.85 12.51 -6.32
N HIS A 172 5.82 12.97 -7.10
CA HIS A 172 6.62 12.11 -7.97
C HIS A 172 7.33 11.00 -7.17
N ASP A 173 8.02 11.35 -6.10
CA ASP A 173 8.86 10.41 -5.34
C ASP A 173 8.04 9.35 -4.61
N SER A 174 6.88 9.74 -4.05
CA SER A 174 5.96 8.81 -3.39
C SER A 174 5.27 7.88 -4.37
N PHE A 175 4.93 8.36 -5.57
CA PHE A 175 4.39 7.49 -6.62
C PHE A 175 5.43 6.50 -7.12
N LEU A 176 6.65 6.99 -7.40
CA LEU A 176 7.76 6.16 -7.86
C LEU A 176 8.12 5.08 -6.84
N LEU A 177 8.14 5.40 -5.54
CA LEU A 177 8.32 4.41 -4.48
C LEU A 177 7.24 3.32 -4.50
N ALA A 178 5.99 3.70 -4.79
CA ALA A 178 4.89 2.75 -4.90
C ALA A 178 5.02 1.86 -6.15
N LEU A 179 5.46 2.42 -7.28
CA LEU A 179 5.78 1.65 -8.49
C LEU A 179 6.91 0.66 -8.25
N TYR A 180 7.98 1.07 -7.56
CA TYR A 180 9.05 0.17 -7.15
C TYR A 180 8.53 -0.98 -6.29
N MET A 181 7.66 -0.72 -5.30
CA MET A 181 7.05 -1.79 -4.51
C MET A 181 6.28 -2.79 -5.37
N ALA A 182 5.49 -2.31 -6.35
CA ALA A 182 4.74 -3.18 -7.25
C ALA A 182 5.64 -3.99 -8.19
N ALA A 183 6.70 -3.37 -8.73
CA ALA A 183 7.67 -4.03 -9.58
C ALA A 183 8.46 -5.12 -8.83
N GLU A 184 8.85 -4.84 -7.59
CA GLU A 184 9.58 -5.76 -6.72
C GLU A 184 8.71 -6.92 -6.20
N ALA A 185 7.41 -6.70 -6.01
CA ALA A 185 6.47 -7.80 -5.77
C ALA A 185 6.39 -8.74 -6.98
N GLY A 186 6.46 -8.20 -8.21
CA GLY A 186 6.53 -9.00 -9.43
C GLY A 186 5.34 -9.96 -9.62
N ASN A 187 4.22 -9.69 -8.95
CA ASN A 187 3.10 -10.61 -8.82
C ASN A 187 1.83 -9.98 -9.41
N PRO A 188 1.19 -10.58 -10.43
CA PRO A 188 0.01 -10.00 -11.07
C PRO A 188 -1.22 -9.94 -10.15
N TYR A 189 -1.20 -10.64 -9.02
CA TYR A 189 -2.24 -10.60 -8.01
C TYR A 189 -1.95 -9.62 -6.88
N PHE A 190 -0.73 -9.07 -6.80
CA PHE A 190 -0.39 -7.99 -5.88
C PHE A 190 -0.92 -6.66 -6.39
N ARG A 191 -1.75 -6.01 -5.58
CA ARG A 191 -2.46 -4.79 -5.94
C ARG A 191 -1.98 -3.67 -5.05
N LEU A 192 -1.49 -2.59 -5.66
CA LEU A 192 -1.21 -1.35 -4.97
C LEU A 192 -2.22 -0.28 -5.38
N GLY A 193 -2.81 0.39 -4.40
CA GLY A 193 -3.88 1.35 -4.61
C GLY A 193 -3.71 2.60 -3.76
N TYR A 194 -4.27 3.71 -4.24
CA TYR A 194 -4.26 4.98 -3.54
C TYR A 194 -5.66 5.59 -3.53
N ASN A 195 -6.10 6.01 -2.35
CA ASN A 195 -7.33 6.77 -2.19
C ASN A 195 -6.97 8.24 -1.95
N SER A 196 -7.38 9.13 -2.85
CA SER A 196 -7.29 10.58 -2.64
C SER A 196 -8.34 11.05 -1.62
N LEU A 197 -8.26 12.30 -1.18
CA LEU A 197 -9.25 12.91 -0.28
C LEU A 197 -10.70 12.82 -0.81
N GLY A 198 -10.89 12.92 -2.12
CA GLY A 198 -12.21 12.78 -2.76
C GLY A 198 -12.64 11.33 -3.00
N ALA A 199 -11.75 10.35 -2.76
CA ALA A 199 -11.97 8.93 -2.96
C ALA A 199 -12.09 8.18 -1.62
N PHE A 200 -12.71 8.80 -0.62
CA PHE A 200 -12.99 8.21 0.69
C PHE A 200 -11.75 7.75 1.49
N ALA A 201 -10.62 8.44 1.34
CA ALA A 201 -9.46 8.24 2.21
C ALA A 201 -9.86 8.43 3.69
N THR A 202 -9.59 7.42 4.53
CA THR A 202 -10.00 7.43 5.94
C THR A 202 -9.02 8.22 6.81
N ILE A 203 -7.76 8.38 6.38
CA ILE A 203 -6.69 9.09 7.09
C ILE A 203 -6.02 10.05 6.11
N ASN A 204 -5.58 11.21 6.59
CA ASN A 204 -4.96 12.28 5.79
C ASN A 204 -3.41 12.20 5.75
N HIS A 205 -2.80 11.20 6.38
CA HIS A 205 -1.37 10.92 6.24
C HIS A 205 -1.12 10.12 4.98
N LEU A 206 -0.13 10.50 4.16
CA LEU A 206 0.20 9.83 2.91
C LEU A 206 0.41 8.33 3.13
N HIS A 207 -0.40 7.52 2.46
CA HIS A 207 -0.24 6.08 2.41
C HIS A 207 -0.85 5.49 1.13
N PHE A 208 -0.25 4.41 0.68
CA PHE A 208 -0.80 3.51 -0.33
C PHE A 208 -1.30 2.24 0.37
N GLN A 209 -2.37 1.67 -0.16
CA GLN A 209 -2.93 0.39 0.26
C GLN A 209 -2.30 -0.69 -0.63
N ALA A 210 -1.92 -1.83 -0.07
CA ALA A 210 -1.43 -2.94 -0.88
C ALA A 210 -1.90 -4.29 -0.35
N TYR A 211 -2.36 -5.19 -1.23
CA TYR A 211 -2.92 -6.49 -0.85
C TYR A 211 -2.87 -7.48 -2.01
N TYR A 212 -3.11 -8.76 -1.75
CA TYR A 212 -3.13 -9.80 -2.78
C TYR A 212 -4.56 -10.22 -3.08
N LEU A 213 -4.97 -10.14 -4.34
CA LEU A 213 -6.25 -10.69 -4.79
C LEU A 213 -5.98 -11.63 -5.95
N ALA A 214 -6.20 -12.93 -5.74
CA ALA A 214 -5.98 -14.00 -6.71
C ALA A 214 -7.02 -14.02 -7.85
N VAL A 215 -7.49 -12.85 -8.28
CA VAL A 215 -8.44 -12.64 -9.37
C VAL A 215 -8.04 -11.39 -10.14
N GLN A 216 -8.17 -11.44 -11.47
CA GLN A 216 -8.01 -10.28 -12.34
C GLN A 216 -9.11 -9.25 -12.07
N PHE A 217 -8.77 -7.96 -11.93
CA PHE A 217 -9.79 -6.95 -11.69
C PHE A 217 -10.71 -6.78 -12.91
N PRO A 218 -12.00 -6.46 -12.70
CA PRO A 218 -12.94 -6.25 -13.80
C PRO A 218 -12.47 -5.16 -14.77
N ILE A 219 -11.79 -4.12 -14.27
CA ILE A 219 -11.27 -3.02 -15.10
C ILE A 219 -10.12 -3.46 -16.02
N GLU A 220 -9.35 -4.49 -15.63
CA GLU A 220 -8.24 -5.01 -16.45
C GLU A 220 -8.73 -5.80 -17.66
N LYS A 221 -10.00 -6.19 -17.67
CA LYS A 221 -10.67 -6.85 -18.80
C LYS A 221 -11.38 -5.85 -19.71
N ALA A 222 -11.50 -4.59 -19.28
CA ALA A 222 -12.18 -3.58 -20.06
C ALA A 222 -11.35 -3.23 -21.31
N PRO A 223 -11.98 -3.10 -22.49
CA PRO A 223 -11.26 -2.68 -23.70
C PRO A 223 -10.70 -1.28 -23.50
N THR A 224 -9.53 -1.03 -24.08
CA THR A 224 -8.87 0.28 -24.04
C THR A 224 -8.68 0.82 -25.45
N ARG A 225 -8.74 2.14 -25.58
CA ARG A 225 -8.35 2.83 -26.82
C ARG A 225 -7.15 3.71 -26.54
N LYS A 226 -6.13 3.58 -27.40
CA LYS A 226 -4.92 4.38 -27.29
C LYS A 226 -5.23 5.85 -27.59
N ILE A 227 -4.79 6.72 -26.70
CA ILE A 227 -4.81 8.18 -26.86
C ILE A 227 -3.46 8.64 -27.42
N ASN A 228 -2.36 8.24 -26.78
CA ASN A 228 -1.01 8.68 -27.16
C ASN A 228 0.08 7.69 -26.69
N THR A 229 1.32 7.91 -27.11
CA THR A 229 2.53 7.32 -26.52
C THR A 229 3.52 8.44 -26.20
N THR A 230 4.09 8.43 -25.00
CA THR A 230 5.14 9.39 -24.63
C THR A 230 6.47 9.03 -25.28
N ASN A 231 7.43 9.98 -25.31
CA ASN A 231 8.79 9.70 -25.80
C ASN A 231 9.51 8.61 -24.98
N GLY A 232 9.15 8.46 -23.70
CA GLY A 232 9.60 7.38 -22.82
C GLY A 232 8.86 6.06 -23.04
N GLY A 233 8.05 5.92 -24.09
CA GLY A 233 7.38 4.66 -24.42
C GLY A 233 6.14 4.34 -23.56
N VAL A 234 5.66 5.26 -22.72
CA VAL A 234 4.41 5.06 -21.96
C VAL A 234 3.22 5.20 -22.88
N LYS A 235 2.43 4.14 -22.99
CA LYS A 235 1.17 4.11 -23.72
C LYS A 235 0.06 4.65 -22.81
N ILE A 236 -0.64 5.67 -23.27
CA ILE A 236 -1.77 6.29 -22.57
C ILE A 236 -3.05 5.89 -23.29
N CYS A 237 -4.00 5.29 -22.57
CA CYS A 237 -5.28 4.83 -23.13
C CYS A 237 -6.47 5.30 -22.30
N ASP A 238 -7.65 5.46 -22.93
CA ASP A 238 -8.93 5.53 -22.22
C ASP A 238 -9.57 4.15 -22.10
N VAL A 239 -10.20 3.90 -20.95
CA VAL A 239 -11.02 2.70 -20.71
C VAL A 239 -12.37 2.88 -21.40
N LEU A 240 -12.78 1.89 -22.18
CA LEU A 240 -14.03 1.87 -22.92
C LEU A 240 -15.04 0.91 -22.27
N ASN A 241 -16.34 1.25 -22.39
CA ASN A 241 -17.46 0.40 -21.99
C ASN A 241 -17.48 -0.04 -20.52
N TYR A 242 -16.69 0.60 -19.65
CA TYR A 242 -16.65 0.32 -18.21
C TYR A 242 -17.52 1.33 -17.44
N PRO A 243 -18.15 0.95 -16.30
CA PRO A 243 -19.05 1.84 -15.56
C PRO A 243 -18.42 3.13 -15.01
N VAL A 244 -17.09 3.17 -14.93
CA VAL A 244 -16.33 4.36 -14.53
C VAL A 244 -15.32 4.72 -15.62
N ARG A 245 -15.12 6.02 -15.81
CA ARG A 245 -14.07 6.53 -16.70
C ARG A 245 -12.70 6.27 -16.06
N GLY A 246 -11.76 5.78 -16.86
CA GLY A 246 -10.39 5.53 -16.43
C GLY A 246 -9.40 5.85 -17.53
N LEU A 247 -8.18 6.20 -17.10
CA LEU A 247 -7.00 6.24 -17.95
C LEU A 247 -6.08 5.10 -17.57
N VAL A 248 -5.46 4.47 -18.56
CA VAL A 248 -4.47 3.41 -18.39
C VAL A 248 -3.13 3.93 -18.88
N PHE A 249 -2.11 3.77 -18.05
CA PHE A 249 -0.71 4.03 -18.36
C PHE A 249 -0.01 2.68 -18.35
N GLU A 250 0.64 2.32 -19.46
CA GLU A 250 1.24 1.00 -19.66
C GLU A 250 2.60 1.16 -20.35
N GLY A 251 3.63 0.47 -19.84
CA GLY A 251 4.97 0.50 -20.41
C GLY A 251 5.87 1.54 -19.74
N GLY A 252 6.65 2.25 -20.54
CA GLY A 252 7.82 3.02 -20.08
C GLY A 252 9.12 2.26 -20.35
N HIS A 253 10.20 2.95 -20.74
CA HIS A 253 11.52 2.32 -20.80
C HIS A 253 12.10 2.16 -19.39
N THR A 254 11.72 3.04 -18.46
CA THR A 254 12.02 2.93 -17.03
C THR A 254 10.79 3.21 -16.16
N LEU A 255 10.85 2.84 -14.87
CA LEU A 255 9.76 3.12 -13.92
C LEU A 255 9.60 4.63 -13.65
N GLU A 256 10.66 5.41 -13.79
CA GLU A 256 10.61 6.88 -13.67
C GLU A 256 9.85 7.55 -14.82
N GLU A 257 9.73 6.88 -15.96
CA GLU A 257 9.00 7.40 -17.11
C GLU A 257 7.50 7.13 -17.03
N LEU A 258 7.08 6.14 -16.22
CA LEU A 258 5.69 5.71 -16.01
C LEU A 258 4.93 6.61 -15.03
#